data_AF-A0AAW0PU77-F1
#
_entry.id   AF-A0AAW0PU77-F1
#
_cell.length_a   1.000
_cell.length_b   1.000
_cell.length_c   1.000
_cell.angle_alpha   90.00
_cell.angle_beta   90.00
_cell.angle_gamma   90.00
#
_symmetry.space_group_name_H-M   'P 1'
#
loop_
_entity.id
_entity.type
_entity.pdbx_description
1 polymer ?
#
loop_
_entity_poly.entity_id
_entity_poly.type
_entity_poly.pdbx_seq_one_letter_code
_entity_poly.pdbx_strand_id
1 'polypeptide(L)'
;MDEADRILNMDFETEVDKILKVIPRDRRTFLFSATMTKKVQKLQRAALKDPVNKYKDCYLVSILNDLAGNSFMIFCSTCNTAQRVALLLRNLGITAIPLHGQMSQNKRLGALNKFKSKSRSVLLATDVASRGLDIPHVDCVINYDIPTHSKDYIHRVGRTARAGRAGKSITFVTQYDVELFQRIESLIGKKLPAFPTQEDEVMMLVERVSEAQRFARLEMKEQGEKRKRPEEATAMTTTRSKPVVTTPGALVAL
;
A
#
# COMPACT_ATOMS: atom_id res chain seq x y z
N MET A 1 28.92 -3.72 0.68
CA MET A 1 29.18 -3.30 -0.71
C MET A 1 29.44 -1.83 -0.65
N ASP A 2 30.68 -1.44 -0.90
CA ASP A 2 31.07 -0.04 -0.96
C ASP A 2 31.16 0.41 -2.43
N GLU A 3 30.99 1.71 -2.70
CA GLU A 3 30.97 2.29 -4.05
C GLU A 3 30.03 1.55 -5.04
N ALA A 4 28.82 1.20 -4.58
CA ALA A 4 27.90 0.36 -5.35
C ALA A 4 27.53 0.95 -6.73
N ASP A 5 27.52 2.27 -6.87
CA ASP A 5 27.34 2.97 -8.13
C ASP A 5 28.48 2.73 -9.13
N ARG A 6 29.73 2.72 -8.66
CA ARG A 6 30.88 2.41 -9.53
C ARG A 6 30.90 0.96 -9.97
N ILE A 7 30.64 0.03 -9.04
CA ILE A 7 30.60 -1.42 -9.33
C ILE A 7 29.58 -1.71 -10.45
N LEU A 8 28.42 -1.05 -10.43
CA LEU A 8 27.34 -1.28 -11.41
C LEU A 8 27.53 -0.53 -12.74
N ASN A 9 28.41 0.47 -12.77
CA ASN A 9 28.77 1.19 -14.01
C ASN A 9 29.85 0.43 -14.81
N MET A 10 30.64 -0.42 -14.16
CA MET A 10 31.65 -1.27 -14.79
C MET A 10 31.10 -2.62 -15.27
N ASP A 11 29.77 -2.75 -15.40
CA ASP A 11 29.04 -3.95 -15.84
C ASP A 11 29.25 -5.23 -15.01
N PHE A 12 29.73 -5.13 -13.76
CA PHE A 12 29.81 -6.26 -12.82
C PHE A 12 28.44 -6.76 -12.30
N GLU A 13 27.33 -6.34 -12.90
CA GLU A 13 25.98 -6.70 -12.45
C GLU A 13 25.80 -8.23 -12.43
N THR A 14 26.32 -8.92 -13.45
CA THR A 14 26.21 -10.38 -13.57
C THR A 14 27.00 -11.11 -12.47
N GLU A 15 28.16 -10.58 -12.12
CA GLU A 15 29.10 -11.14 -11.14
C GLU A 15 28.56 -10.94 -9.73
N VAL A 16 28.03 -9.75 -9.46
CA VAL A 16 27.33 -9.46 -8.21
C VAL A 16 26.11 -10.37 -8.04
N ASP A 17 25.31 -10.57 -9.09
CA ASP A 17 24.16 -11.48 -9.03
C ASP A 17 24.57 -12.94 -8.78
N LYS A 18 25.70 -13.41 -9.33
CA LYS A 18 26.25 -14.74 -9.02
C LYS A 18 26.63 -14.84 -7.55
N ILE A 19 27.30 -13.84 -6.99
CA ILE A 19 27.67 -13.81 -5.56
C ILE A 19 26.42 -13.83 -4.68
N LEU A 20 25.43 -12.98 -4.98
CA LEU A 20 24.17 -12.88 -4.22
C LEU A 20 23.38 -14.20 -4.18
N LYS A 21 23.54 -15.08 -5.19
CA LYS A 21 22.91 -16.41 -5.25
C LYS A 21 23.59 -17.44 -4.34
N VAL A 22 24.89 -17.33 -4.12
CA VAL A 22 25.68 -18.32 -3.34
C VAL A 22 25.72 -17.95 -1.86
N ILE A 23 25.69 -16.66 -1.53
CA ILE A 23 25.74 -16.22 -0.13
C ILE A 23 24.42 -16.54 0.61
N PRO A 24 24.47 -16.86 1.92
CA PRO A 24 23.28 -17.17 2.71
C PRO A 24 22.21 -16.08 2.62
N ARG A 25 20.93 -16.49 2.53
CA ARG A 25 19.80 -15.56 2.50
C ARG A 25 19.58 -14.86 3.84
N ASP A 26 19.96 -15.47 4.95
CA ASP A 26 19.95 -14.83 6.25
C ASP A 26 21.31 -14.20 6.54
N ARG A 27 21.41 -12.88 6.31
CA ARG A 27 22.64 -12.12 6.48
C ARG A 27 22.31 -10.66 6.75
N ARG A 28 23.23 -9.96 7.41
CA ARG A 28 23.27 -8.49 7.40
C ARG A 28 24.09 -8.05 6.21
N THR A 29 23.55 -7.17 5.38
CA THR A 29 24.27 -6.61 4.24
C THR A 29 24.22 -5.09 4.37
N PHE A 30 25.36 -4.43 4.20
CA PHE A 30 25.46 -2.98 4.14
C PHE A 30 25.81 -2.59 2.71
N LEU A 31 25.12 -1.58 2.18
CA LEU A 31 25.36 -1.03 0.85
C LEU A 31 25.62 0.47 0.99
N PHE A 32 26.79 0.89 0.53
CA PHE A 32 27.24 2.28 0.48
C PHE A 32 27.43 2.67 -0.99
N SER A 33 26.95 3.85 -1.35
CA SER A 33 26.99 4.38 -2.72
C SER A 33 27.01 5.89 -2.68
N ALA A 34 27.81 6.53 -3.53
CA ALA A 34 27.82 7.99 -3.62
C ALA A 34 26.59 8.52 -4.37
N THR A 35 26.07 7.73 -5.32
CA THR A 35 24.90 8.07 -6.12
C THR A 35 23.83 6.97 -6.11
N MET A 36 22.56 7.37 -6.23
CA MET A 36 21.41 6.46 -6.26
C MET A 36 20.83 6.32 -7.67
N THR A 37 21.48 5.50 -8.50
CA THR A 37 21.01 5.20 -9.86
C THR A 37 19.94 4.09 -9.87
N LYS A 38 19.21 3.92 -11.00
CA LYS A 38 18.25 2.80 -11.16
C LYS A 38 18.90 1.43 -10.95
N LYS A 39 20.15 1.26 -11.38
CA LYS A 39 20.92 0.02 -11.17
C LYS A 39 21.20 -0.19 -9.67
N VAL A 40 21.65 0.85 -8.96
CA VAL A 40 21.90 0.79 -7.50
C VAL A 40 20.62 0.44 -6.74
N GLN A 41 19.48 1.02 -7.10
CA GLN A 41 18.18 0.69 -6.50
C GLN A 41 17.79 -0.79 -6.73
N LYS A 42 18.07 -1.35 -7.91
CA LYS A 42 17.83 -2.77 -8.20
C LYS A 42 18.73 -3.66 -7.34
N LEU A 43 20.02 -3.35 -7.27
CA LEU A 43 20.97 -4.06 -6.42
C LEU A 43 20.59 -3.98 -4.94
N GLN A 44 20.20 -2.80 -4.46
CA GLN A 44 19.77 -2.59 -3.09
C GLN A 44 18.63 -3.53 -2.71
N ARG A 45 17.61 -3.68 -3.57
CA ARG A 45 16.48 -4.60 -3.35
C ARG A 45 16.89 -6.08 -3.34
N ALA A 46 17.92 -6.45 -4.11
CA ALA A 46 18.40 -7.83 -4.19
C ALA A 46 19.39 -8.19 -3.07
N ALA A 47 20.22 -7.23 -2.67
CA ALA A 47 21.33 -7.42 -1.75
C ALA A 47 20.91 -7.20 -0.29
N LEU A 48 20.06 -6.21 -0.02
CA LEU A 48 19.59 -5.92 1.32
C LEU A 48 18.35 -6.76 1.64
N LYS A 49 18.45 -7.58 2.69
CA LYS A 49 17.26 -8.05 3.41
C LYS A 49 16.60 -6.77 3.94
N ASP A 50 15.32 -6.58 3.64
CA ASP A 50 14.55 -5.42 4.11
C ASP A 50 13.75 -5.82 5.36
N PRO A 51 14.38 -5.82 6.56
CA PRO A 51 13.68 -6.15 7.79
C PRO A 51 12.56 -5.13 8.05
N VAL A 52 12.72 -3.87 7.63
CA VAL A 52 11.78 -2.80 7.95
C VAL A 52 10.46 -3.02 7.23
N ASN A 53 10.44 -3.27 5.91
CA ASN A 53 9.20 -3.63 5.23
C ASN A 53 8.65 -5.00 5.66
N LYS A 54 9.53 -5.94 6.06
CA LYS A 54 9.10 -7.25 6.57
C LYS A 54 8.26 -7.10 7.85
N TYR A 55 8.69 -6.25 8.78
CA TYR A 55 8.03 -6.07 10.08
C TYR A 55 7.05 -4.89 10.11
N LYS A 56 6.97 -4.08 9.05
CA LYS A 56 6.07 -2.91 8.96
C LYS A 56 4.62 -3.21 9.31
N ASP A 57 4.11 -4.37 8.86
CA ASP A 57 2.76 -4.82 9.21
C ASP A 57 2.63 -5.15 10.72
N CYS A 58 3.69 -5.67 11.35
CA CYS A 58 3.72 -5.96 12.80
C CYS A 58 3.67 -4.66 13.61
N TYR A 59 4.52 -3.69 13.25
CA TYR A 59 4.49 -2.37 13.89
C TYR A 59 3.14 -1.66 13.69
N LEU A 60 2.54 -1.78 12.50
CA LEU A 60 1.21 -1.21 12.26
C LEU A 60 0.18 -1.83 13.21
N VAL A 61 0.18 -3.16 13.35
CA VAL A 61 -0.75 -3.87 14.23
C VAL A 61 -0.51 -3.49 15.69
N SER A 62 0.75 -3.41 16.13
CA SER A 62 1.09 -2.93 17.49
C SER A 62 0.51 -1.54 17.76
N ILE A 63 0.77 -0.57 16.88
CA ILE A 63 0.26 0.80 17.02
C ILE A 63 -1.27 0.83 17.09
N LEU A 64 -1.94 0.03 16.26
CA LEU A 64 -3.41 -0.04 16.25
C LEU A 64 -3.97 -0.65 17.53
N ASN A 65 -3.27 -1.61 18.13
CA ASN A 65 -3.65 -2.21 19.41
C ASN A 65 -3.41 -1.23 20.57
N ASP A 66 -2.25 -0.58 20.61
CA ASP A 66 -1.88 0.37 21.67
C ASP A 66 -2.81 1.60 21.68
N LEU A 67 -3.29 1.98 20.50
CA LEU A 67 -4.19 3.12 20.30
C LEU A 67 -5.63 2.66 20.02
N ALA A 68 -6.02 1.45 20.48
CA ALA A 68 -7.36 0.91 20.28
C ALA A 68 -8.46 1.88 20.76
N GLY A 69 -9.59 1.88 20.05
CA GLY A 69 -10.70 2.81 20.29
C GLY A 69 -10.61 4.12 19.50
N ASN A 70 -9.45 4.48 18.96
CA ASN A 70 -9.32 5.62 18.05
C ASN A 70 -9.82 5.31 16.64
N SER A 71 -10.23 6.36 15.92
CA SER A 71 -10.41 6.30 14.48
C SER A 71 -9.08 6.55 13.75
N PHE A 72 -8.79 5.74 12.74
CA PHE A 72 -7.52 5.78 11.99
C PHE A 72 -7.74 6.06 10.52
N MET A 73 -6.92 6.96 9.98
CA MET A 73 -6.71 7.10 8.53
C MET A 73 -5.29 6.69 8.18
N ILE A 74 -5.15 5.63 7.39
CA ILE A 74 -3.86 5.07 6.99
C ILE A 74 -3.62 5.36 5.51
N PHE A 75 -2.56 6.10 5.19
CA PHE A 75 -2.20 6.42 3.81
C PHE A 75 -1.18 5.44 3.24
N CYS A 76 -1.52 4.86 2.10
CA CYS A 76 -0.68 3.94 1.33
C CYS A 76 -0.38 4.54 -0.06
N SER A 77 0.79 4.24 -0.62
CA SER A 77 1.19 4.76 -1.93
C SER A 77 0.48 4.06 -3.10
N THR A 78 -0.02 2.84 -2.91
CA THR A 78 -0.66 2.06 -4.00
C THR A 78 -2.02 1.49 -3.60
N CYS A 79 -2.91 1.34 -4.60
CA CYS A 79 -4.21 0.70 -4.40
C CYS A 79 -4.06 -0.75 -3.91
N ASN A 80 -3.07 -1.47 -4.43
CA ASN A 80 -2.79 -2.86 -4.04
C ASN A 80 -2.39 -2.95 -2.56
N THR A 81 -1.53 -2.03 -2.08
CA THR A 81 -1.13 -2.00 -0.66
C THR A 81 -2.31 -1.67 0.24
N ALA A 82 -3.11 -0.66 -0.10
CA ALA A 82 -4.31 -0.33 0.67
C ALA A 82 -5.27 -1.52 0.78
N GLN A 83 -5.52 -2.24 -0.32
CA GLN A 83 -6.36 -3.43 -0.33
C GLN A 83 -5.73 -4.58 0.49
N ARG A 84 -4.45 -4.88 0.28
CA ARG A 84 -3.71 -5.96 0.97
C ARG A 84 -3.71 -5.76 2.47
N VAL A 85 -3.37 -4.55 2.93
CA VAL A 85 -3.29 -4.24 4.37
C VAL A 85 -4.70 -4.25 4.97
N ALA A 86 -5.73 -3.80 4.26
CA ALA A 86 -7.11 -3.89 4.73
C ALA A 86 -7.59 -5.34 4.92
N LEU A 87 -7.13 -6.27 4.08
CA LEU A 87 -7.41 -7.70 4.21
C LEU A 87 -6.66 -8.31 5.38
N LEU A 88 -5.36 -8.01 5.49
CA LEU A 88 -4.51 -8.44 6.60
C LEU A 88 -5.12 -8.03 7.95
N LEU A 89 -5.48 -6.75 8.10
CA LEU A 89 -6.06 -6.23 9.34
C LEU A 89 -7.40 -6.92 9.66
N ARG A 90 -8.24 -7.18 8.65
CA ARG A 90 -9.50 -7.91 8.85
C ARG A 90 -9.29 -9.36 9.29
N ASN A 91 -8.27 -10.05 8.77
CA ASN A 91 -7.91 -11.40 9.20
C ASN A 91 -7.39 -11.42 10.66
N LEU A 92 -6.88 -10.29 11.15
CA LEU A 92 -6.50 -10.11 12.55
C LEU A 92 -7.66 -9.62 13.45
N GLY A 93 -8.87 -9.48 12.91
CA GLY A 93 -10.04 -8.99 13.65
C GLY A 93 -10.16 -7.46 13.71
N ILE A 94 -9.25 -6.71 13.07
CA ILE A 94 -9.29 -5.25 13.04
C ILE A 94 -10.18 -4.79 11.89
N THR A 95 -11.16 -3.93 12.20
CA THR A 95 -12.19 -3.50 11.25
C THR A 95 -11.68 -2.44 10.27
N ALA A 96 -10.96 -2.90 9.24
CA ALA A 96 -10.37 -2.06 8.21
C ALA A 96 -11.17 -2.02 6.91
N ILE A 97 -11.19 -0.86 6.24
CA ILE A 97 -11.81 -0.69 4.93
C ILE A 97 -10.91 0.12 3.98
N PRO A 98 -10.69 -0.33 2.73
CA PRO A 98 -9.90 0.42 1.77
C PRO A 98 -10.74 1.46 1.02
N LEU A 99 -10.08 2.54 0.58
CA LEU A 99 -10.60 3.63 -0.23
C LEU A 99 -9.52 4.02 -1.25
N HIS A 100 -9.62 3.49 -2.47
CA HIS A 100 -8.60 3.69 -3.50
C HIS A 100 -9.21 3.85 -4.91
N GLY A 101 -8.42 4.33 -5.87
CA GLY A 101 -8.90 4.71 -7.22
C GLY A 101 -9.49 3.56 -8.06
N GLN A 102 -9.12 2.31 -7.79
CA GLN A 102 -9.69 1.13 -8.48
C GLN A 102 -11.08 0.70 -7.98
N MET A 103 -11.69 1.46 -7.05
CA MET A 103 -13.07 1.22 -6.59
C MET A 103 -14.04 2.06 -7.41
N SER A 104 -15.20 1.49 -7.75
CA SER A 104 -16.29 2.27 -8.31
C SER A 104 -16.75 3.35 -7.32
N GLN A 105 -17.33 4.43 -7.83
CA GLN A 105 -17.77 5.54 -6.99
C GLN A 105 -18.77 5.09 -5.91
N ASN A 106 -19.71 4.20 -6.24
CA ASN A 106 -20.66 3.63 -5.28
C ASN A 106 -19.95 2.83 -4.17
N LYS A 107 -18.89 2.08 -4.50
CA LYS A 107 -18.09 1.37 -3.49
C LYS A 107 -17.31 2.34 -2.60
N ARG A 108 -16.78 3.44 -3.16
CA ARG A 108 -16.09 4.49 -2.39
C ARG A 108 -17.05 5.15 -1.39
N LEU A 109 -18.25 5.53 -1.83
CA LEU A 109 -19.29 6.11 -0.97
C LEU A 109 -19.75 5.13 0.11
N GLY A 110 -20.00 3.87 -0.25
CA GLY A 110 -20.35 2.82 0.71
C GLY A 110 -19.26 2.57 1.75
N ALA A 111 -17.98 2.62 1.35
CA ALA A 111 -16.86 2.50 2.28
C ALA A 111 -16.79 3.69 3.25
N LEU A 112 -16.98 4.91 2.72
CA LEU A 112 -17.00 6.13 3.52
C LEU A 112 -18.16 6.13 4.51
N ASN A 113 -19.36 5.70 4.11
CA ASN A 113 -20.52 5.61 4.98
C ASN A 113 -20.30 4.62 6.13
N LYS A 114 -19.69 3.45 5.85
CA LYS A 114 -19.30 2.48 6.88
C LYS A 114 -18.27 3.04 7.87
N PHE A 115 -17.35 3.86 7.38
CA PHE A 115 -16.37 4.53 8.25
C PHE A 115 -17.03 5.63 9.10
N LYS A 116 -17.84 6.50 8.49
CA LYS A 116 -18.57 7.58 9.16
C LYS A 116 -19.54 7.07 10.24
N SER A 117 -20.17 5.91 10.01
CA SER A 117 -21.04 5.27 11.00
C SER A 117 -20.30 4.63 12.18
N LYS A 118 -18.96 4.72 12.22
CA LYS A 118 -18.07 4.05 13.19
C LYS A 118 -18.16 2.52 13.17
N SER A 119 -18.80 1.92 12.15
CA SER A 119 -18.79 0.46 11.97
C SER A 119 -17.41 -0.10 11.62
N ARG A 120 -16.50 0.76 11.16
CA ARG A 120 -15.10 0.48 10.86
C ARG A 120 -14.23 1.55 11.50
N SER A 121 -13.23 1.16 12.27
CA SER A 121 -12.32 2.10 12.94
C SER A 121 -11.12 2.50 12.08
N VAL A 122 -10.82 1.76 11.00
CA VAL A 122 -9.64 2.00 10.17
C VAL A 122 -10.01 2.20 8.70
N LEU A 123 -9.61 3.34 8.12
CA LEU A 123 -9.75 3.68 6.71
C LEU A 123 -8.38 3.70 6.03
N LEU A 124 -8.15 2.81 5.06
CA LEU A 124 -6.91 2.76 4.27
C LEU A 124 -7.10 3.47 2.95
N ALA A 125 -6.35 4.55 2.70
CA ALA A 125 -6.56 5.39 1.54
C ALA A 125 -5.28 5.61 0.71
N THR A 126 -5.45 5.84 -0.59
CA THR A 126 -4.44 6.51 -1.41
C THR A 126 -4.77 7.99 -1.53
N ASP A 127 -3.76 8.85 -1.76
CA ASP A 127 -3.98 10.30 -1.88
C ASP A 127 -5.01 10.66 -2.94
N VAL A 128 -4.94 10.03 -4.12
CA VAL A 128 -5.88 10.24 -5.22
C VAL A 128 -7.32 9.94 -4.81
N ALA A 129 -7.53 8.88 -4.03
CA ALA A 129 -8.85 8.46 -3.61
C ALA A 129 -9.44 9.31 -2.49
N SER A 130 -8.61 10.13 -1.83
CA SER A 130 -9.08 11.09 -0.83
C SER A 130 -9.59 12.41 -1.40
N ARG A 131 -9.26 12.72 -2.67
CA ARG A 131 -9.68 13.97 -3.31
C ARG A 131 -11.14 13.91 -3.76
N GLY A 132 -11.86 15.02 -3.60
CA GLY A 132 -13.27 15.14 -4.01
C GLY A 132 -14.27 14.34 -3.17
N LEU A 133 -13.85 13.79 -2.03
CA LEU A 133 -14.72 13.14 -1.06
C LEU A 133 -14.66 13.90 0.27
N ASP A 134 -15.82 14.06 0.91
CA ASP A 134 -15.92 14.59 2.27
C ASP A 134 -15.47 13.51 3.28
N ILE A 135 -14.15 13.41 3.46
CA ILE A 135 -13.53 12.48 4.40
C ILE A 135 -13.60 13.07 5.82
N PRO A 136 -14.16 12.31 6.79
CA PRO A 136 -14.26 12.78 8.16
C PRO A 136 -12.88 12.93 8.81
N HIS A 137 -12.83 13.76 9.84
CA HIS A 137 -11.66 13.87 10.71
C HIS A 137 -11.47 12.60 11.51
N VAL A 138 -10.20 12.26 11.77
CA VAL A 138 -9.82 11.07 12.53
C VAL A 138 -8.94 11.43 13.71
N ASP A 139 -8.93 10.58 14.73
CA ASP A 139 -8.12 10.79 15.93
C ASP A 139 -6.63 10.51 15.64
N CYS A 140 -6.35 9.56 14.73
CA CYS A 140 -4.99 9.17 14.35
C CYS A 140 -4.80 9.10 12.82
N VAL A 141 -3.73 9.71 12.32
CA VAL A 141 -3.24 9.54 10.94
C VAL A 141 -1.99 8.67 10.96
N ILE A 142 -1.93 7.67 10.08
CA ILE A 142 -0.73 6.85 9.88
C ILE A 142 -0.32 6.95 8.42
N ASN A 143 0.88 7.50 8.16
CA ASN A 143 1.51 7.37 6.85
C ASN A 143 2.17 5.99 6.80
N TYR A 144 1.46 5.00 6.25
CA TYR A 144 2.04 3.69 6.02
C TYR A 144 3.18 3.81 5.03
N ASP A 145 2.99 4.54 3.93
CA ASP A 145 4.08 4.90 3.03
C ASP A 145 4.32 6.42 3.06
N ILE A 146 5.58 6.83 3.05
CA ILE A 146 5.94 8.24 3.01
C ILE A 146 5.42 8.88 1.71
N PRO A 147 4.85 10.11 1.74
CA PRO A 147 4.42 10.77 0.52
C PRO A 147 5.63 11.14 -0.36
N THR A 148 5.46 11.03 -1.68
CA THR A 148 6.50 11.40 -2.66
C THR A 148 6.73 12.90 -2.73
N HIS A 149 5.71 13.69 -2.38
CA HIS A 149 5.79 15.15 -2.31
C HIS A 149 5.54 15.62 -0.88
N SER A 150 6.40 16.49 -0.38
CA SER A 150 6.35 16.99 1.00
C SER A 150 5.05 17.74 1.32
N LYS A 151 4.42 18.41 0.35
CA LYS A 151 3.11 19.07 0.55
C LYS A 151 1.98 18.07 0.85
N ASP A 152 2.04 16.87 0.30
CA ASP A 152 1.02 15.84 0.57
C ASP A 152 1.07 15.39 2.03
N TYR A 153 2.24 15.42 2.67
CA TYR A 153 2.36 15.16 4.12
C TYR A 153 1.43 16.08 4.93
N ILE A 154 1.45 17.39 4.64
CA ILE A 154 0.61 18.38 5.34
C ILE A 154 -0.87 18.08 5.12
N HIS A 155 -1.27 17.73 3.90
CA HIS A 155 -2.66 17.38 3.58
C HIS A 155 -3.14 16.11 4.30
N ARG A 156 -2.26 15.11 4.43
CA ARG A 156 -2.52 13.86 5.14
C ARG A 156 -2.67 14.08 6.64
N VAL A 157 -1.71 14.74 7.28
CA VAL A 157 -1.78 15.01 8.73
C VAL A 157 -2.90 15.99 9.09
N GLY A 158 -3.29 16.86 8.15
CA GLY A 158 -4.48 17.72 8.29
C GLY A 158 -5.82 16.98 8.33
N ARG A 159 -5.83 15.64 8.22
CA ARG A 159 -7.01 14.80 8.49
C ARG A 159 -7.24 14.54 9.99
N THR A 160 -6.27 14.90 10.84
CA THR A 160 -6.39 14.84 12.30
C THR A 160 -6.24 16.23 12.93
N ALA A 161 -6.37 16.32 14.25
CA ALA A 161 -6.20 17.53 15.06
C ALA A 161 -7.11 18.71 14.61
N ARG A 162 -8.43 18.56 14.76
CA ARG A 162 -9.42 19.63 14.49
C ARG A 162 -10.36 19.84 15.69
N ALA A 163 -10.87 21.07 15.81
CA ALA A 163 -11.86 21.48 16.81
C ALA A 163 -11.40 21.30 18.27
N GLY A 164 -10.18 21.76 18.58
CA GLY A 164 -9.65 21.76 19.95
C GLY A 164 -9.22 20.39 20.49
N ARG A 165 -9.40 19.31 19.73
CA ARG A 165 -8.93 17.96 20.12
C ARG A 165 -7.50 17.73 19.61
N ALA A 166 -6.66 17.17 20.48
CA ALA A 166 -5.34 16.69 20.10
C ALA A 166 -5.48 15.52 19.11
N GLY A 167 -4.75 15.59 17.99
CA GLY A 167 -4.67 14.52 17.00
C GLY A 167 -3.25 13.96 16.94
N LYS A 168 -3.11 12.67 16.62
CA LYS A 168 -1.81 12.01 16.51
C LYS A 168 -1.49 11.66 15.05
N SER A 169 -0.26 11.91 14.63
CA SER A 169 0.23 11.48 13.32
C SER A 169 1.51 10.66 13.47
N ILE A 170 1.54 9.48 12.86
CA ILE A 170 2.69 8.57 12.87
C ILE A 170 3.09 8.28 11.42
N THR A 171 4.38 8.25 11.13
CA THR A 171 4.89 7.99 9.78
C THR A 171 5.91 6.87 9.84
N PHE A 172 5.70 5.83 9.04
CA PHE A 172 6.73 4.82 8.83
C PHE A 172 7.82 5.37 7.91
N VAL A 173 9.07 5.19 8.33
CA VAL A 173 10.25 5.60 7.60
C VAL A 173 11.16 4.39 7.49
N THR A 174 11.53 4.03 6.28
CA THR A 174 12.51 2.99 5.99
C THR A 174 13.83 3.62 5.54
N GLN A 175 14.88 2.81 5.39
CA GLN A 175 16.15 3.26 4.81
C GLN A 175 16.01 3.85 3.39
N TYR A 176 14.93 3.53 2.67
CA TYR A 176 14.67 4.05 1.32
C TYR A 176 13.99 5.43 1.34
N ASP A 177 13.49 5.86 2.49
CA ASP A 177 12.64 7.04 2.63
C ASP A 177 13.42 8.27 3.13
N VAL A 178 14.73 8.14 3.37
CA VAL A 178 15.56 9.18 4.04
C VAL A 178 15.45 10.53 3.35
N GLU A 179 15.60 10.58 2.03
CA GLU A 179 15.51 11.84 1.27
C GLU A 179 14.11 12.46 1.34
N LEU A 180 13.06 11.64 1.19
CA LEU A 180 11.68 12.09 1.26
C LEU A 180 11.34 12.61 2.66
N PHE A 181 11.83 11.93 3.70
CA PHE A 181 11.66 12.31 5.09
C PHE A 181 12.36 13.63 5.42
N GLN A 182 13.62 13.79 4.99
CA GLN A 182 14.36 15.04 5.18
C GLN A 182 13.67 16.23 4.48
N ARG A 183 13.13 16.03 3.28
CA ARG A 183 12.34 17.06 2.58
C ARG A 183 11.08 17.45 3.36
N ILE A 184 10.43 16.49 4.03
CA ILE A 184 9.29 16.75 4.90
C ILE A 184 9.73 17.57 6.11
N GLU A 185 10.77 17.15 6.83
CA GLU A 185 11.31 17.87 8.00
C GLU A 185 11.72 19.31 7.66
N SER A 186 12.39 19.50 6.52
CA SER A 186 12.75 20.82 6.02
C SER A 186 11.53 21.68 5.71
N LEU A 187 10.48 21.11 5.10
CA LEU A 187 9.24 21.85 4.80
C LEU A 187 8.51 22.28 6.09
N ILE A 188 8.45 21.41 7.11
CA ILE A 188 7.76 21.70 8.37
C ILE A 188 8.63 22.50 9.35
N GLY A 189 9.92 22.69 9.06
CA GLY A 189 10.87 23.43 9.89
C GLY A 189 11.14 22.77 11.26
N LYS A 190 10.92 21.46 11.40
CA LYS A 190 11.13 20.75 12.66
C LYS A 190 11.56 19.30 12.43
N LYS A 191 12.37 18.79 13.36
CA LYS A 191 12.68 17.36 13.45
C LYS A 191 11.50 16.61 14.03
N LEU A 192 11.14 15.49 13.42
CA LEU A 192 10.06 14.64 13.91
C LEU A 192 10.63 13.64 14.92
N PRO A 193 10.09 13.58 16.15
CA PRO A 193 10.58 12.64 17.15
C PRO A 193 10.26 11.21 16.73
N ALA A 194 11.12 10.27 17.13
CA ALA A 194 10.84 8.85 16.99
C ALA A 194 9.59 8.49 17.81
N PHE A 195 8.73 7.66 17.23
CA PHE A 195 7.58 7.12 17.96
C PHE A 195 8.08 6.02 18.92
N PRO A 196 7.80 6.13 20.23
CA PRO A 196 8.27 5.13 21.20
C PRO A 196 7.61 3.78 20.88
N THR A 197 8.43 2.75 20.70
CA THR A 197 7.96 1.39 20.43
C THR A 197 8.82 0.38 21.15
N GLN A 198 8.19 -0.66 21.73
CA GLN A 198 8.90 -1.79 22.32
C GLN A 198 9.09 -2.88 21.27
N GLU A 199 10.33 -3.05 20.78
CA GLU A 199 10.61 -3.97 19.68
C GLU A 199 10.24 -5.41 20.03
N ASP A 200 10.55 -5.87 21.24
CA ASP A 200 10.23 -7.24 21.69
C ASP A 200 8.73 -7.52 21.66
N GLU A 201 7.90 -6.55 22.04
CA GLU A 201 6.44 -6.67 21.99
C GLU A 201 5.92 -6.77 20.55
N VAL A 202 6.50 -5.99 19.64
CA VAL A 202 6.18 -6.06 18.21
C VAL A 202 6.58 -7.42 17.63
N MET A 203 7.71 -7.97 18.06
CA MET A 203 8.21 -9.25 17.56
C MET A 203 7.31 -10.44 17.97
N MET A 204 6.59 -10.35 19.08
CA MET A 204 5.60 -11.36 19.46
C MET A 204 4.45 -11.48 18.44
N LEU A 205 4.19 -10.44 17.64
CA LEU A 205 3.13 -10.44 16.62
C LEU A 205 3.55 -11.13 15.32
N VAL A 206 4.83 -11.46 15.13
CA VAL A 206 5.39 -11.87 13.83
C VAL A 206 4.70 -13.09 13.24
N GLU A 207 4.45 -14.13 14.05
CA GLU A 207 3.83 -15.36 13.56
C GLU A 207 2.40 -15.11 13.09
N ARG A 208 1.58 -14.51 13.95
CA ARG A 208 0.16 -14.18 13.66
C ARG A 208 0.03 -13.23 12.47
N VAL A 209 0.88 -12.21 12.39
CA VAL A 209 0.87 -11.26 11.27
C VAL A 209 1.33 -11.92 9.98
N SER A 210 2.34 -12.80 10.02
CA SER A 210 2.80 -13.54 8.84
C SER A 210 1.72 -14.47 8.27
N GLU A 211 0.95 -15.11 9.14
CA GLU A 211 -0.19 -15.92 8.74
C GLU A 211 -1.28 -15.05 8.08
N ALA A 212 -1.65 -13.93 8.70
CA ALA A 212 -2.60 -12.98 8.12
C ALA A 212 -2.13 -12.38 6.78
N GLN A 213 -0.82 -12.13 6.62
CA GLN A 213 -0.20 -11.72 5.36
C GLN A 213 -0.40 -12.80 4.28
N ARG A 214 -0.23 -14.08 4.61
CA ARG A 214 -0.44 -15.20 3.68
C ARG A 214 -1.89 -15.27 3.22
N PHE A 215 -2.85 -15.20 4.14
CA PHE A 215 -4.27 -15.18 3.80
C PHE A 215 -4.64 -13.98 2.92
N ALA A 216 -4.18 -12.77 3.27
CA ALA A 216 -4.42 -11.58 2.47
C ALA A 216 -3.87 -11.72 1.04
N ARG A 217 -2.70 -12.33 0.86
CA ARG A 217 -2.12 -12.59 -0.48
C ARG A 217 -2.94 -13.60 -1.29
N LEU A 218 -3.44 -14.66 -0.66
CA LEU A 218 -4.29 -15.65 -1.33
C LEU A 218 -5.59 -15.02 -1.80
N GLU A 219 -6.28 -14.28 -0.93
CA GLU A 219 -7.54 -13.61 -1.29
C GLU A 219 -7.35 -12.57 -2.41
N MET A 220 -6.23 -11.83 -2.39
CA MET A 220 -5.87 -10.90 -3.47
C MET A 220 -5.71 -11.59 -4.83
N LYS A 221 -5.13 -12.80 -4.86
CA LYS A 221 -5.00 -13.59 -6.10
C LYS A 221 -6.36 -14.05 -6.61
N GLU A 222 -7.20 -14.61 -5.74
CA GLU A 222 -8.54 -15.07 -6.10
C GLU A 222 -9.42 -13.93 -6.66
N GLN A 223 -9.36 -12.74 -6.04
CA GLN A 223 -10.07 -11.55 -6.52
C GLN A 223 -9.54 -11.07 -7.89
N GLY A 224 -8.25 -11.21 -8.14
CA GLY A 224 -7.62 -10.92 -9.43
C GLY A 224 -8.08 -11.88 -10.54
N GLU A 225 -8.13 -13.18 -10.26
CA GLU A 225 -8.59 -14.20 -11.20
C GLU A 225 -10.09 -14.07 -11.50
N LYS A 226 -10.90 -13.71 -10.51
CA LYS A 226 -12.33 -13.41 -10.70
C LYS A 226 -12.57 -12.16 -11.55
N ARG A 227 -11.62 -11.22 -11.61
CA ARG A 227 -11.68 -10.05 -12.50
C ARG A 227 -11.29 -10.36 -13.94
N LYS A 228 -10.41 -11.35 -14.17
CA LYS A 228 -9.99 -11.76 -15.53
C LYS A 228 -11.02 -12.65 -16.24
N ARG A 229 -11.67 -13.56 -15.52
CA ARG A 229 -12.71 -14.45 -16.05
C ARG A 229 -13.90 -13.76 -16.77
N PRO A 230 -14.41 -12.59 -16.32
CA PRO A 230 -15.48 -11.89 -17.06
C PRO A 230 -15.05 -11.33 -18.41
N GLU A 231 -13.77 -11.00 -18.63
CA GLU A 231 -13.31 -10.49 -19.93
C GLU A 231 -13.24 -11.60 -21.00
N GLU A 232 -12.85 -12.83 -20.61
CA GLU A 232 -12.78 -13.98 -21.52
C GLU A 232 -14.17 -14.49 -21.94
N ALA A 233 -15.16 -14.44 -21.05
CA ALA A 233 -16.54 -14.82 -21.39
C ALA A 233 -17.21 -13.84 -22.37
N THR A 234 -16.80 -12.57 -22.35
CA THR A 234 -17.36 -11.54 -23.25
C THR A 234 -16.75 -11.62 -24.66
N ALA A 235 -15.50 -12.08 -24.79
CA ALA A 235 -14.84 -12.28 -26.07
C ALA A 235 -15.35 -13.50 -26.86
N MET A 236 -16.05 -14.45 -26.21
CA MET A 236 -16.55 -15.67 -26.84
C MET A 236 -17.97 -15.57 -27.43
N THR A 237 -18.66 -14.42 -27.28
CA THR A 237 -20.07 -14.27 -27.71
C THR A 237 -20.23 -13.50 -29.03
N THR A 238 -19.16 -12.95 -29.61
CA THR A 238 -19.20 -12.13 -30.84
C THR A 238 -18.98 -12.89 -32.16
N THR A 239 -18.97 -14.23 -32.16
CA THR A 239 -18.83 -15.04 -33.38
C THR A 239 -19.95 -16.08 -33.53
N ARG A 240 -21.20 -15.64 -33.59
CA ARG A 240 -22.27 -16.40 -34.26
C ARG A 240 -23.02 -15.49 -35.22
N SER A 241 -22.56 -15.51 -36.48
CA SER A 241 -23.30 -15.03 -37.64
C SER A 241 -24.69 -15.66 -37.67
N LYS A 242 -25.74 -14.83 -37.67
CA LYS A 242 -27.13 -15.30 -37.90
C LYS A 242 -27.26 -15.75 -39.36
N PRO A 243 -27.93 -16.89 -39.65
CA PRO A 243 -28.23 -17.26 -41.02
C PRO A 243 -29.31 -16.33 -41.58
N VAL A 244 -29.09 -15.85 -42.80
CA VAL A 244 -30.05 -15.07 -43.59
C VAL A 244 -31.12 -16.03 -44.10
N VAL A 245 -32.37 -15.82 -43.70
CA VAL A 245 -33.54 -16.50 -44.29
C VAL A 245 -34.17 -15.53 -45.28
N THR A 246 -34.04 -15.83 -46.56
CA THR A 246 -34.79 -15.19 -47.65
C THR A 246 -36.16 -15.82 -47.78
N THR A 247 -37.22 -15.02 -47.96
CA THR A 247 -38.51 -15.51 -48.45
C THR A 247 -39.10 -14.51 -49.45
N PRO A 248 -39.74 -14.97 -50.55
CA PRO A 248 -40.12 -14.14 -51.69
C PRO A 248 -41.48 -13.45 -51.48
N GLY A 249 -41.72 -12.37 -52.23
CA GLY A 249 -42.74 -11.37 -51.95
C GLY A 249 -44.20 -11.69 -52.29
N ALA A 250 -45.06 -10.76 -51.89
CA ALA A 250 -46.39 -10.51 -52.45
C ALA A 250 -46.85 -9.07 -52.10
N LEU A 251 -47.29 -8.34 -53.12
CA LEU A 251 -48.05 -7.07 -53.08
C LEU A 251 -49.35 -7.21 -52.28
N VAL A 252 -49.92 -6.08 -51.79
CA VAL A 252 -51.30 -5.54 -52.00
C VAL A 252 -51.38 -4.17 -51.27
N ALA A 253 -51.51 -3.03 -51.97
CA ALA A 253 -52.68 -2.09 -52.04
C ALA A 253 -53.43 -1.85 -50.70
N LEU A 254 -53.79 -0.64 -50.24
CA LEU A 254 -54.14 0.66 -50.84
C LEU A 254 -53.30 1.80 -50.23
#